data_AF-A0A966WST8-F1
#
_entry.id   AF-A0A966WST8-F1
#
_cell.length_a   1.000
_cell.length_b   1.000
_cell.length_c   1.000
_cell.angle_alpha   90.00
_cell.angle_beta   90.00
_cell.angle_gamma   90.00
#
_symmetry.space_group_name_H-M   'P 1'
#
loop_
_entity.id
_entity.type
_entity.pdbx_description
1 polymer ?
#
loop_
_entity_poly.entity_id
_entity_poly.type
_entity_poly.pdbx_seq_one_letter_code
_entity_poly.pdbx_strand_id
1 'polypeptide(L)'
;FILRGAELVAVSDVSIMPRVLGVVVYRFEHRYTEVTRGSAFVSVQSRQNRNGSIVEVSAEAAPGAVAIRGPEGALNLPANAAPLSWWEPQRFGGGVPIFGTTTGRLMELRWSRAALPGGGAQWRCQGEVDATLAYDANGRWVAYSVIGDDGSTVSYTAL
;
A
#
# COMPACT_ATOMS: atom_id res chain seq x y z
N PHE A 1 9.84 10.13 -3.43
CA PHE A 1 10.60 9.73 -2.23
C PHE A 1 11.46 10.89 -1.76
N ILE A 2 11.73 10.97 -0.46
CA ILE A 2 12.60 11.97 0.16
C ILE A 2 13.62 11.20 1.02
N LEU A 3 14.91 11.42 0.80
CA LEU A 3 15.95 10.87 1.67
C LEU A 3 16.17 11.81 2.87
N ARG A 4 16.17 11.26 4.09
CA ARG A 4 16.41 11.98 5.35
C ARG A 4 17.47 11.23 6.16
N GLY A 5 18.74 11.59 5.97
CA GLY A 5 19.85 10.82 6.55
C GLY A 5 19.85 9.38 6.03
N ALA A 6 19.64 8.41 6.92
CA ALA A 6 19.54 6.99 6.56
C ALA A 6 18.10 6.53 6.23
N GLU A 7 17.11 7.41 6.32
CA GLU A 7 15.70 7.08 6.14
C GLU A 7 15.21 7.47 4.74
N LEU A 8 14.39 6.61 4.15
CA LEU A 8 13.66 6.90 2.93
C LEU A 8 12.19 7.16 3.29
N VAL A 9 11.67 8.31 2.85
CA VAL A 9 10.27 8.67 3.05
C VAL A 9 9.51 8.56 1.74
N ALA A 10 8.57 7.63 1.68
CA ALA A 10 7.59 7.51 0.62
C ALA A 10 6.35 8.33 0.99
N VAL A 11 5.88 9.17 0.07
CA VAL A 11 4.66 9.96 0.23
C VAL A 11 3.77 9.69 -0.96
N SER A 12 2.50 9.45 -0.71
CA SER A 12 1.47 9.30 -1.72
C SER A 12 0.24 10.11 -1.32
N ASP A 13 -0.20 10.97 -2.23
CA ASP A 13 -1.43 11.76 -2.12
C ASP A 13 -2.30 11.44 -3.34
N VAL A 14 -3.41 10.75 -3.10
CA VAL A 14 -4.39 10.41 -4.13
C VAL A 14 -5.66 11.20 -3.87
N SER A 15 -6.18 11.87 -4.90
CA SER A 15 -7.46 12.58 -4.83
C SER A 15 -8.26 12.32 -6.09
N ILE A 16 -9.46 11.76 -5.92
CA ILE A 16 -10.40 11.40 -6.98
C ILE A 16 -11.75 12.01 -6.63
N MET A 17 -12.18 12.98 -7.44
CA MET A 17 -13.40 13.76 -7.18
C MET A 17 -14.17 14.03 -8.49
N PRO A 18 -14.71 13.00 -9.16
CA PRO A 18 -15.47 13.20 -10.38
C PRO A 18 -16.70 14.06 -10.13
N ARG A 19 -17.02 14.91 -11.11
CA ARG A 19 -18.17 15.80 -11.09
C ARG A 19 -19.11 15.48 -12.23
N VAL A 20 -20.41 15.54 -11.95
CA VAL A 20 -21.47 15.49 -12.96
C VAL A 20 -22.28 16.77 -12.81
N LEU A 21 -22.40 17.55 -13.89
CA LEU A 21 -23.09 18.85 -13.89
C LEU A 21 -22.63 19.79 -12.75
N GLY A 22 -21.32 19.79 -12.44
CA GLY A 22 -20.71 20.61 -11.39
C GLY A 22 -20.78 20.03 -9.97
N VAL A 23 -21.61 19.00 -9.74
CA VAL A 23 -21.79 18.34 -8.44
C VAL A 23 -20.77 17.20 -8.29
N VAL A 24 -20.05 17.15 -7.16
CA VAL A 24 -19.15 16.03 -6.83
C VAL A 24 -20.00 14.81 -6.50
N VAL A 25 -19.90 13.75 -7.31
CA VAL A 25 -20.69 12.52 -7.14
C VAL A 25 -19.94 11.43 -6.36
N TYR A 26 -18.61 11.57 -6.26
CA TYR A 26 -17.75 10.67 -5.53
C TYR A 26 -16.54 11.44 -4.99
N ARG A 27 -16.09 11.09 -3.79
CA ARG A 27 -14.87 11.60 -3.19
C ARG A 27 -14.05 10.44 -2.65
N PHE A 28 -12.82 10.34 -3.12
CA PHE A 28 -11.78 9.52 -2.52
C PHE A 28 -10.53 10.36 -2.35
N GLU A 29 -10.05 10.45 -1.11
CA GLU A 29 -8.77 11.07 -0.79
C GLU A 29 -7.98 10.06 0.04
N HIS A 30 -6.71 9.84 -0.30
CA HIS A 30 -5.81 9.02 0.49
C HIS A 30 -4.48 9.73 0.64
N ARG A 31 -4.11 10.03 1.88
CA ARG A 31 -2.81 10.56 2.25
C ARG A 31 -2.04 9.49 2.97
N TYR A 32 -0.83 9.25 2.50
CA TYR A 32 -0.02 8.16 2.98
C TYR A 32 1.43 8.61 3.08
N THR A 33 2.07 8.33 4.21
CA THR A 33 3.49 8.52 4.43
C THR A 33 4.07 7.27 5.06
N GLU A 34 5.06 6.67 4.43
CA GLU A 34 5.84 5.57 4.98
C GLU A 34 7.30 5.98 5.12
N VAL A 35 7.90 5.56 6.23
CA VAL A 35 9.33 5.70 6.50
C VAL A 35 9.96 4.32 6.55
N THR A 36 11.04 4.15 5.80
CA THR A 36 11.88 2.96 5.83
C THR A 36 13.33 3.34 6.10
N ARG A 37 14.10 2.38 6.62
CA ARG A 37 15.56 2.48 6.78
C ARG A 37 16.19 1.27 6.13
N GLY A 38 16.82 1.46 4.97
CA GLY A 38 17.12 0.35 4.07
C GLY A 38 15.83 -0.37 3.68
N SER A 39 15.76 -1.68 3.90
CA SER A 39 14.54 -2.47 3.65
C SER A 39 13.60 -2.59 4.86
N ALA A 40 13.99 -2.07 6.02
CA ALA A 40 13.23 -2.20 7.25
C ALA A 40 12.16 -1.13 7.38
N PHE A 41 10.96 -1.55 7.78
CA PHE A 41 9.87 -0.65 8.15
C PHE A 41 10.22 0.16 9.41
N VAL A 42 9.92 1.46 9.41
CA VAL A 42 10.09 2.35 10.56
C VAL A 42 8.74 2.87 11.03
N SER A 43 7.98 3.52 10.15
CA SER A 43 6.65 4.02 10.50
C SER A 43 5.76 4.22 9.27
N VAL A 44 4.45 4.28 9.50
CA VAL A 44 3.46 4.67 8.50
C VAL A 44 2.37 5.52 9.12
N GLN A 45 1.89 6.49 8.36
CA GLN A 45 0.64 7.20 8.61
C GLN A 45 -0.21 7.12 7.34
N SER A 46 -1.44 6.66 7.50
CA SER A 46 -2.41 6.50 6.43
C SER A 46 -3.72 7.15 6.86
N ARG A 47 -4.26 8.02 6.01
CA ARG A 47 -5.56 8.65 6.19
C ARG A 47 -6.34 8.56 4.90
N GLN A 48 -7.43 7.83 4.93
CA GLN A 48 -8.35 7.69 3.81
C GLN A 48 -9.66 8.42 4.12
N ASN A 49 -10.22 9.13 3.15
CA ASN A 49 -11.54 9.72 3.19
C ASN A 49 -12.32 9.25 1.96
N ARG A 50 -13.33 8.40 2.16
CA ARG A 50 -14.24 7.94 1.11
C ARG A 50 -15.63 8.47 1.40
N ASN A 51 -16.09 9.42 0.59
CA ASN A 51 -17.40 10.08 0.73
C ASN A 51 -17.69 10.61 2.15
N GLY A 52 -16.67 11.12 2.86
CA GLY A 52 -16.80 11.62 4.23
C GLY A 52 -16.53 10.57 5.32
N SER A 53 -16.49 9.28 4.98
CA SER A 53 -16.05 8.23 5.90
C SER A 53 -14.53 8.25 5.99
N ILE A 54 -14.02 8.68 7.15
CA ILE A 54 -12.59 8.82 7.41
C ILE A 54 -12.08 7.60 8.16
N VAL A 55 -10.99 7.03 7.66
CA VAL A 55 -10.27 5.92 8.29
C VAL A 55 -8.81 6.30 8.42
N GLU A 56 -8.25 6.10 9.61
CA GLU A 56 -6.86 6.42 9.93
C GLU A 56 -6.15 5.19 10.50
N VAL A 57 -4.95 4.93 10.01
CA VAL A 57 -4.05 3.89 10.52
C VAL A 57 -2.68 4.52 10.69
N SER A 58 -2.09 4.33 11.87
CA SER A 58 -0.69 4.65 12.14
C SER A 58 0.02 3.41 12.69
N ALA A 59 1.26 3.20 12.28
CA ALA A 59 2.09 2.15 12.85
C ALA A 59 3.54 2.60 12.99
N GLU A 60 4.23 2.03 13.96
CA GLU A 60 5.65 2.29 14.24
C GLU A 60 6.36 1.01 14.67
N ALA A 61 7.61 0.85 14.24
CA ALA A 61 8.48 -0.20 14.73
C ALA A 61 8.79 0.04 16.22
N ALA A 62 8.54 -0.97 17.05
CA ALA A 62 8.77 -0.97 18.49
C ALA A 62 9.67 -2.15 18.88
N PRO A 63 10.21 -2.19 20.11
CA PRO A 63 11.00 -3.33 20.55
C PRO A 63 10.21 -4.65 20.45
N GLY A 64 10.60 -5.52 19.52
CA GLY A 64 10.01 -6.85 19.34
C GLY A 64 8.64 -6.89 18.67
N ALA A 65 8.11 -5.75 18.18
CA ALA A 65 6.79 -5.68 17.57
C ALA A 65 6.65 -4.50 16.60
N VAL A 66 5.55 -4.48 15.84
CA VAL A 66 5.05 -3.27 15.21
C VAL A 66 3.80 -2.82 15.95
N ALA A 67 3.85 -1.64 16.56
CA ALA A 67 2.73 -1.07 17.29
C ALA A 67 1.82 -0.33 16.30
N ILE A 68 0.54 -0.69 16.28
CA ILE A 68 -0.46 -0.15 15.36
C ILE A 68 -1.59 0.52 16.14
N ARG A 69 -2.07 1.65 15.64
CA ARG A 69 -3.34 2.27 16.02
C ARG A 69 -4.19 2.40 14.76
N GLY A 70 -5.36 1.77 14.76
CA GLY A 70 -6.30 1.78 13.63
C GLY A 70 -7.76 1.80 14.08
N PRO A 71 -8.71 1.66 13.14
CA PRO A 71 -10.15 1.71 13.44
C PRO A 71 -10.63 0.59 14.37
N GLU A 72 -9.88 -0.51 14.45
CA GLU A 72 -10.20 -1.66 15.31
C GLU A 72 -9.47 -1.62 16.66
N GLY A 73 -8.82 -0.50 16.97
CA GLY A 73 -8.07 -0.30 18.21
C GLY A 73 -6.55 -0.45 18.03
N ALA A 74 -5.87 -0.63 19.17
CA ALA A 74 -4.43 -0.80 19.20
C ALA A 74 -4.06 -2.28 19.08
N LEU A 75 -3.05 -2.58 18.26
CA LEU A 75 -2.55 -3.93 18.03
C LEU A 75 -1.02 -3.95 18.06
N ASN A 76 -0.43 -5.07 18.48
CA ASN A 76 0.99 -5.34 18.32
C ASN A 76 1.13 -6.49 17.32
N LEU A 77 1.76 -6.21 16.19
CA LEU A 77 2.04 -7.20 15.15
C LEU A 77 3.48 -7.73 15.27
N PRO A 78 3.84 -8.83 14.58
CA PRO A 78 5.21 -9.32 14.53
C PRO A 78 6.22 -8.21 14.18
N ALA A 79 7.43 -8.29 14.76
CA ALA A 79 8.46 -7.26 14.59
C ALA A 79 8.87 -6.98 13.14
N ASN A 80 8.68 -7.96 12.26
CA ASN A 80 8.98 -7.86 10.83
C ASN A 80 7.76 -7.50 9.98
N ALA A 81 6.61 -7.21 10.57
CA ALA A 81 5.42 -6.82 9.83
C ALA A 81 5.63 -5.46 9.14
N ALA A 82 4.97 -5.25 8.00
CA ALA A 82 5.10 -4.03 7.22
C ALA A 82 3.76 -3.66 6.56
N PRO A 83 3.50 -2.36 6.27
CA PRO A 83 2.28 -1.97 5.58
C PRO A 83 2.29 -2.51 4.16
N LEU A 84 1.09 -2.73 3.60
CA LEU A 84 0.95 -2.92 2.17
C LEU A 84 1.39 -1.64 1.45
N SER A 85 2.50 -1.72 0.73
CA SER A 85 2.98 -0.65 -0.15
C SER A 85 3.46 -1.19 -1.48
N TRP A 86 3.04 -0.53 -2.57
CA TRP A 86 3.30 -1.00 -3.93
C TRP A 86 4.72 -0.70 -4.43
N TRP A 87 5.45 0.20 -3.77
CA TRP A 87 6.84 0.51 -4.09
C TRP A 87 7.87 -0.40 -3.40
N GLU A 88 7.44 -1.35 -2.55
CA GLU A 88 8.33 -2.27 -1.81
C GLU A 88 8.11 -3.74 -2.23
N PRO A 89 8.39 -4.12 -3.49
CA PRO A 89 8.09 -5.46 -4.01
C PRO A 89 8.85 -6.59 -3.30
N GLN A 90 9.95 -6.30 -2.60
CA GLN A 90 10.68 -7.26 -1.78
C GLN A 90 9.88 -7.78 -0.58
N ARG A 91 8.74 -7.16 -0.24
CA ARG A 91 7.84 -7.64 0.83
C ARG A 91 6.82 -8.66 0.32
N PHE A 92 6.70 -8.82 -0.99
CA PHE A 92 5.75 -9.75 -1.59
C PHE A 92 6.27 -11.20 -1.50
N GLY A 93 5.37 -12.17 -1.72
CA GLY A 93 5.74 -13.59 -1.71
C GLY A 93 5.56 -14.29 -0.36
N GLY A 94 5.02 -13.59 0.65
CA GLY A 94 4.57 -14.21 1.92
C GLY A 94 5.62 -14.33 3.03
N GLY A 95 6.87 -13.91 2.79
CA GLY A 95 7.92 -13.90 3.83
C GLY A 95 7.81 -12.76 4.84
N VAL A 96 7.02 -11.74 4.53
CA VAL A 96 6.78 -10.56 5.38
C VAL A 96 5.29 -10.50 5.71
N PRO A 97 4.88 -10.46 7.00
CA PRO A 97 3.50 -10.23 7.38
C PRO A 97 3.06 -8.82 6.93
N ILE A 98 2.04 -8.75 6.07
CA ILE A 98 1.56 -7.48 5.52
C ILE A 98 0.32 -7.05 6.28
N PHE A 99 0.26 -5.78 6.70
CA PHE A 99 -0.94 -5.19 7.29
C PHE A 99 -1.60 -4.14 6.41
N GLY A 100 -2.93 -4.08 6.49
CA GLY A 100 -3.76 -3.15 5.75
C GLY A 100 -3.67 -1.74 6.30
N THR A 101 -3.53 -0.75 5.42
CA THR A 101 -3.39 0.67 5.80
C THR A 101 -4.73 1.37 6.00
N THR A 102 -5.82 0.60 5.94
CA THR A 102 -7.20 1.00 6.25
C THR A 102 -7.80 0.15 7.37
N THR A 103 -7.20 -0.99 7.72
CA THR A 103 -7.70 -1.87 8.78
C THR A 103 -6.77 -1.88 10.00
N GLY A 104 -5.47 -1.73 9.80
CA GLY A 104 -4.44 -1.91 10.83
C GLY A 104 -4.19 -3.38 11.19
N ARG A 105 -4.78 -4.34 10.48
CA ARG A 105 -4.64 -5.77 10.72
C ARG A 105 -3.76 -6.44 9.69
N LEU A 106 -3.18 -7.58 10.07
CA LEU A 106 -2.57 -8.50 9.11
C LEU A 106 -3.59 -8.91 8.06
N MET A 107 -3.11 -8.98 6.82
CA MET A 107 -3.89 -9.32 5.65
C MET A 107 -3.61 -10.76 5.23
N GLU A 108 -4.66 -11.47 4.84
CA GLU A 108 -4.56 -12.79 4.23
C GLU A 108 -4.34 -12.65 2.72
N LEU A 109 -3.07 -12.58 2.31
CA LEU A 109 -2.66 -12.35 0.93
C LEU A 109 -1.94 -13.56 0.33
N ARG A 110 -2.34 -13.94 -0.88
CA ARG A 110 -1.64 -14.92 -1.72
C ARG A 110 -0.94 -14.20 -2.86
N TRP A 111 0.34 -14.52 -3.03
CA TRP A 111 1.18 -13.90 -4.04
C TRP A 111 1.57 -14.91 -5.12
N SER A 112 1.56 -14.47 -6.37
CA SER A 112 2.24 -15.17 -7.46
C SER A 112 3.10 -14.21 -8.26
N ARG A 113 4.15 -14.74 -8.88
CA ARG A 113 5.12 -13.97 -9.65
C ARG A 113 5.33 -14.61 -11.01
N ALA A 114 5.35 -13.80 -12.06
CA ALA A 114 5.72 -14.19 -13.41
C ALA A 114 6.84 -13.28 -13.92
N ALA A 115 7.76 -13.83 -14.71
CA ALA A 115 8.73 -13.02 -15.44
C ALA A 115 8.02 -12.27 -16.59
N LEU A 116 8.43 -11.05 -16.87
CA LEU A 116 7.99 -10.29 -18.04
C LEU A 116 9.10 -10.24 -19.10
N PRO A 117 8.75 -10.10 -20.39
CA PRO A 117 9.73 -9.78 -21.43
C PRO A 117 10.58 -8.57 -21.05
N GLY A 118 11.86 -8.59 -21.42
CA GLY A 118 12.80 -7.52 -21.09
C GLY A 118 13.35 -7.55 -19.65
N GLY A 119 13.12 -8.63 -18.89
CA GLY A 119 13.74 -8.84 -17.57
C GLY A 119 12.93 -8.31 -16.38
N GLY A 120 11.72 -7.80 -16.64
CA GLY A 120 10.81 -7.35 -15.59
C GLY A 120 10.09 -8.49 -14.87
N ALA A 121 9.19 -8.12 -13.95
CA ALA A 121 8.36 -9.07 -13.22
C ALA A 121 6.94 -8.55 -13.02
N GLN A 122 5.98 -9.46 -13.11
CA GLN A 122 4.61 -9.24 -12.71
C GLN A 122 4.34 -9.96 -11.39
N TRP A 123 3.75 -9.23 -10.45
CA TRP A 123 3.19 -9.79 -9.23
C TRP A 123 1.68 -9.76 -9.30
N ARG A 124 1.05 -10.84 -8.83
CA ARG A 124 -0.39 -10.89 -8.56
C ARG A 124 -0.61 -11.12 -7.08
N CYS A 125 -1.45 -10.29 -6.48
CA CYS A 125 -1.96 -10.41 -5.13
C CYS A 125 -3.41 -10.87 -5.20
N GLN A 126 -3.78 -11.81 -4.33
CA GLN A 126 -5.17 -12.24 -4.17
C GLN A 126 -5.55 -12.41 -2.70
N GLY A 127 -6.81 -12.16 -2.36
CA GLY A 127 -7.33 -12.31 -0.99
C GLY A 127 -8.13 -11.09 -0.59
N GLU A 128 -7.74 -10.41 0.49
CA GLU A 128 -8.36 -9.15 0.91
C GLU A 128 -8.15 -8.00 -0.09
N VAL A 129 -7.11 -8.09 -0.92
CA VAL A 129 -6.89 -7.18 -2.05
C VAL A 129 -6.52 -8.02 -3.27
N ASP A 130 -7.26 -7.82 -4.36
CA ASP A 130 -6.97 -8.41 -5.67
C ASP A 130 -6.28 -7.37 -6.57
N ALA A 131 -4.98 -7.54 -6.80
CA ALA A 131 -4.18 -6.60 -7.57
C ALA A 131 -3.16 -7.29 -8.48
N THR A 132 -2.82 -6.63 -9.60
CA THR A 132 -1.72 -7.00 -10.48
C THR A 132 -0.76 -5.83 -10.59
N LEU A 133 0.54 -6.09 -10.40
CA LEU A 133 1.60 -5.10 -10.41
C LEU A 133 2.70 -5.53 -11.38
N ALA A 134 3.19 -4.61 -12.20
CA ALA A 134 4.31 -4.86 -13.10
C ALA A 134 5.50 -3.96 -12.73
N TYR A 135 6.68 -4.55 -12.79
CA TYR A 135 7.96 -3.90 -12.55
C TYR A 135 8.88 -4.13 -13.74
N ASP A 136 9.65 -3.13 -14.14
CA ASP A 136 10.69 -3.27 -15.16
C ASP A 136 11.93 -4.01 -14.62
N ALA A 137 12.93 -4.22 -15.48
CA ALA A 137 14.16 -4.93 -15.12
C ALA A 137 14.98 -4.27 -14.00
N ASN A 138 14.78 -2.98 -13.77
CA ASN A 138 15.43 -2.24 -12.69
C ASN A 138 14.60 -2.26 -11.40
N GLY A 139 13.50 -3.02 -11.36
CA GLY A 139 12.58 -3.06 -10.23
C GLY A 139 11.71 -1.82 -10.08
N ARG A 140 11.64 -0.94 -11.10
CA ARG A 140 10.76 0.23 -11.06
C ARG A 140 9.33 -0.21 -11.34
N TRP A 141 8.39 0.27 -10.55
CA TRP A 141 6.97 0.04 -10.73
C TRP A 141 6.47 0.75 -12.00
N VAL A 142 5.90 0.01 -12.95
CA VAL A 142 5.48 0.52 -14.27
C VAL A 142 4.01 0.35 -14.57
N ALA A 143 3.32 -0.58 -13.90
CA ALA A 143 1.87 -0.71 -14.04
C ALA A 143 1.21 -1.32 -12.80
N TYR A 144 -0.07 -1.02 -12.66
CA TYR A 144 -0.92 -1.48 -11.58
C TYR A 144 -2.35 -1.61 -12.05
N SER A 145 -3.03 -2.62 -11.53
CA SER A 145 -4.47 -2.79 -11.65
C SER A 145 -5.02 -3.38 -10.36
N VAL A 146 -6.08 -2.80 -9.83
CA VAL A 146 -6.82 -3.32 -8.66
C VAL A 146 -8.29 -3.41 -8.98
N ILE A 147 -8.94 -4.40 -8.39
CA ILE A 147 -10.39 -4.54 -8.41
C ILE A 147 -10.94 -3.87 -7.14
N GLY A 148 -11.79 -2.86 -7.32
CA GLY A 148 -12.49 -2.20 -6.22
C GLY A 148 -13.66 -3.04 -5.70
N ASP A 149 -14.14 -2.71 -4.50
CA ASP A 149 -15.25 -3.42 -3.83
C ASP A 149 -16.55 -3.44 -4.66
N ASP A 150 -16.72 -2.47 -5.56
CA ASP A 150 -17.86 -2.36 -6.49
C ASP A 150 -17.65 -3.11 -7.82
N GLY A 151 -16.55 -3.88 -7.93
CA GLY A 151 -16.16 -4.62 -9.12
C GLY A 151 -15.51 -3.76 -10.21
N SER A 152 -15.38 -2.45 -10.00
CA SER A 152 -14.67 -1.58 -10.94
C SER A 152 -13.17 -1.90 -10.96
N THR A 153 -12.51 -1.64 -12.09
CA THR A 153 -11.05 -1.77 -12.20
C THR A 153 -10.41 -0.38 -12.20
N VAL A 154 -9.49 -0.16 -11.26
CA VAL A 154 -8.61 1.02 -11.27
C VAL A 154 -7.26 0.57 -11.79
N SER A 155 -6.78 1.22 -12.85
CA SER A 155 -5.47 0.91 -13.45
C SER A 155 -4.59 2.14 -13.58
N TYR A 156 -3.28 1.90 -13.53
CA TYR A 156 -2.22 2.87 -13.74
C TYR A 156 -1.16 2.24 -14.65
N THR A 157 -0.61 3.03 -15.55
CA THR A 157 0.56 2.65 -16.36
C THR A 157 1.46 3.87 -16.50
N ALA A 158 2.74 3.69 -16.20
CA ALA A 158 3.75 4.70 -16.48
C ALA A 158 4.02 4.71 -17.99
N LEU A 159 3.83 5.86 -18.62
CA LEU A 159 4.24 6.11 -20.01
C LEU A 159 5.75 6.31 -20.11
#